data_AF-A0A2I4CXU3-F1
#
_entry.id   AF-A0A2I4CXU3-F1
#
_cell.length_a   1.000
_cell.length_b   1.000
_cell.length_c   1.000
_cell.angle_alpha   90.00
_cell.angle_beta   90.00
_cell.angle_gamma   90.00
#
_symmetry.space_group_name_H-M   'P 1'
#
loop_
_entity.id
_entity.type
_entity.pdbx_description
1 polymer ?
#
loop_
_entity_poly.entity_id
_entity_poly.type
_entity_poly.pdbx_seq_one_letter_code
_entity_poly.pdbx_strand_id
1 'polypeptide(L)'
;MLIRLLEVDVYDEEEDDEEETSDITTMVNSQWPDIEDVRKLPFDPNPREPKFRNASPVYSDKMPKCSKEVKQEETQAKPVTKSIRLSRFAAHNAFHHCEQCHHYCEAVPVTQLSECSLHTFTFCSSMLGEEVQLQFFIPKAKEQHFVFSHEGSHLESLRLPLVSTKDPDSLKSPIFTPTTGRQEHGLLNLYHAMEGASHLHILVVKQLEMPHYRKYWPNHILLVLPAMFNNAGVGAARFMIKELSYHNLELERNRLEEQGIKRQDVWPFIVMMDDSCVLWNTHQAADGSETPDGSSTLSNVSLKTVLQHMENTPKISLYAMCGIRKWCSGLARRSPGHPFSRCHLHDFVLLNVDLTQNVQYDLNRYGCEEVDFNLRVNSSGLLLCRFNNFCLMKKHISVGGNKDFVVKPKFVEIENKAPISPTQYVCAPDSEQTLLDAPAQFLLESFLQSCSHRLFPKAVQNRSNPVLSIDSYLNLSPEISVCYINSRPHSTNLSHQGLVFSGLLLYLCDSFVVSGLLKRFRFLKGATLCVICQDRSSLRQTIVRLELEDEWQFRLRDEFQTANCSEDRPLYFLTGRHV
;
A
#
# COMPACT_ATOMS: atom_id res chain seq x y z
N MET A 1 22.77 -19.31 29.62
CA MET A 1 21.66 -19.98 28.93
C MET A 1 21.77 -19.64 27.44
N LEU A 2 22.17 -20.59 26.59
CA LEU A 2 22.30 -20.36 25.14
C LEU A 2 20.90 -20.10 24.56
N ILE A 3 20.60 -18.86 24.21
CA ILE A 3 19.35 -18.53 23.49
C ILE A 3 19.44 -19.21 22.13
N ARG A 4 18.68 -20.30 21.96
CA ARG A 4 18.50 -20.97 20.68
C ARG A 4 17.68 -20.00 19.81
N LEU A 5 18.36 -19.09 19.11
CA LEU A 5 17.69 -18.12 18.23
C LEU A 5 16.82 -18.91 17.24
N LEU A 6 15.53 -18.59 17.24
CA LEU A 6 14.52 -19.22 16.40
C LEU A 6 14.85 -18.95 14.92
N GLU A 7 14.61 -19.95 14.08
CA GLU A 7 14.62 -19.79 12.63
C GLU A 7 13.19 -19.50 12.15
N VAL A 8 13.08 -18.65 11.15
CA VAL A 8 11.80 -18.33 10.50
C VAL A 8 11.99 -18.33 8.99
N ASP A 9 10.96 -18.76 8.27
CA ASP A 9 10.91 -18.62 6.82
C ASP A 9 10.61 -17.16 6.45
N VAL A 10 11.49 -16.56 5.67
CA VAL A 10 11.31 -15.22 5.09
C VAL A 10 11.23 -15.29 3.58
N TYR A 11 10.51 -14.37 2.95
CA TYR A 11 10.48 -14.26 1.49
C TYR A 11 11.86 -13.86 0.95
N ASP A 12 12.32 -14.55 -0.09
CA ASP A 12 13.53 -14.24 -0.85
C ASP A 12 13.12 -13.54 -2.15
N GLU A 13 13.09 -12.21 -2.11
CA GLU A 13 12.54 -11.40 -3.21
C GLU A 13 13.62 -11.14 -4.26
N GLU A 14 13.82 -12.06 -5.22
CA GLU A 14 14.75 -11.88 -6.33
C GLU A 14 14.40 -10.61 -7.13
N GLU A 15 15.31 -9.62 -7.19
CA GLU A 15 15.15 -8.43 -8.06
C GLU A 15 15.64 -8.77 -9.47
N ASP A 16 14.78 -8.57 -10.49
CA ASP A 16 15.14 -8.69 -11.91
C ASP A 16 16.18 -7.62 -12.30
N ASP A 17 17.36 -8.09 -12.75
CA ASP A 17 18.56 -7.31 -13.09
C ASP A 17 18.45 -6.53 -14.42
N GLU A 18 17.43 -5.67 -14.60
CA GLU A 18 17.33 -4.85 -15.82
C GLU A 18 17.98 -3.45 -15.75
N GLU A 19 18.59 -3.06 -14.63
CA GLU A 19 19.14 -1.70 -14.44
C GLU A 19 20.67 -1.61 -14.30
N GLU A 20 21.46 -2.51 -14.89
CA GLU A 20 22.93 -2.38 -14.90
C GLU A 20 23.50 -1.52 -16.05
N THR A 21 22.68 -0.85 -16.88
CA THR A 21 23.19 -0.14 -18.09
C THR A 21 22.86 1.35 -18.15
N SER A 22 22.96 2.07 -17.03
CA SER A 22 23.11 3.53 -17.09
C SER A 22 24.45 3.97 -16.54
N ASP A 23 25.33 4.38 -17.44
CA ASP A 23 26.55 5.16 -17.18
C ASP A 23 26.16 6.53 -16.57
N ILE A 24 25.78 6.53 -15.29
CA ILE A 24 25.69 7.74 -14.49
C ILE A 24 26.84 7.64 -13.49
N THR A 25 27.82 8.51 -13.71
CA THR A 25 28.95 8.83 -12.82
C THR A 25 28.66 8.47 -11.37
N THR A 26 29.46 7.53 -10.85
CA THR A 26 29.68 7.21 -9.44
C THR A 26 29.12 8.25 -8.48
N MET A 27 27.86 8.07 -8.03
CA MET A 27 27.41 8.75 -6.82
C MET A 27 28.34 8.27 -5.72
N VAL A 28 29.19 9.19 -5.26
CA VAL A 28 30.02 9.02 -4.06
C VAL A 28 29.12 8.49 -2.97
N ASN A 29 29.62 7.48 -2.25
CA ASN A 29 28.98 6.69 -1.20
C ASN A 29 28.36 7.59 -0.10
N SER A 30 27.25 8.26 -0.42
CA SER A 30 26.61 9.24 0.45
C SER A 30 25.68 8.50 1.39
N GLN A 31 25.88 8.73 2.67
CA GLN A 31 25.03 8.19 3.71
C GLN A 31 23.56 8.64 3.54
N TRP A 32 23.31 9.82 2.96
CA TRP A 32 21.98 10.38 2.76
C TRP A 32 21.71 10.81 1.32
N PRO A 33 20.43 10.78 0.88
CA PRO A 33 20.07 11.20 -0.46
C PRO A 33 20.15 12.73 -0.60
N ASP A 34 20.85 13.21 -1.63
CA ASP A 34 20.74 14.60 -2.05
C ASP A 34 19.46 14.83 -2.85
N ILE A 35 18.75 15.91 -2.53
CA ILE A 35 17.44 16.21 -3.10
C ILE A 35 17.49 16.43 -4.61
N GLU A 36 18.53 17.10 -5.13
CA GLU A 36 18.65 17.41 -6.54
C GLU A 36 19.05 16.18 -7.34
N ASP A 37 19.81 15.26 -6.74
CA ASP A 37 20.17 14.00 -7.38
C ASP A 37 18.98 13.03 -7.42
N VAL A 38 18.22 12.90 -6.33
CA VAL A 38 17.01 12.05 -6.34
C VAL A 38 15.98 12.57 -7.34
N ARG A 39 15.81 13.89 -7.48
CA ARG A 39 14.90 14.48 -8.49
C ARG A 39 15.24 14.08 -9.92
N LYS A 40 16.53 13.88 -10.23
CA LYS A 40 17.00 13.48 -11.57
C LYS A 40 16.82 11.97 -11.83
N LEU A 41 16.71 11.15 -10.79
CA LEU A 41 16.49 9.71 -10.96
C LEU A 41 15.15 9.46 -11.67
N PRO A 42 15.10 8.54 -12.66
CA PRO A 42 13.84 8.13 -13.27
C PRO A 42 13.02 7.34 -12.26
N PHE A 43 11.70 7.52 -12.29
CA PHE A 43 10.79 6.66 -11.53
C PHE A 43 10.55 5.37 -12.30
N ASP A 44 10.84 4.21 -11.70
CA ASP A 44 10.47 2.91 -12.21
C ASP A 44 8.99 2.61 -11.88
N PRO A 45 8.11 2.57 -12.89
CA PRO A 45 6.69 2.32 -12.67
C PRO A 45 6.35 0.84 -12.59
N ASN A 46 7.27 -0.09 -12.84
CA ASN A 46 6.96 -1.51 -12.85
C ASN A 46 6.80 -2.06 -11.42
N PRO A 47 5.69 -2.73 -11.06
CA PRO A 47 5.54 -3.36 -9.76
C PRO A 47 6.40 -4.63 -9.67
N ARG A 48 7.70 -4.47 -9.37
CA ARG A 48 8.68 -5.56 -9.37
C ARG A 48 8.53 -6.56 -8.24
N GLU A 49 7.86 -6.20 -7.13
CA GLU A 49 7.78 -7.12 -5.99
C GLU A 49 7.02 -8.40 -6.37
N PRO A 50 7.51 -9.59 -5.99
CA PRO A 50 6.88 -10.86 -6.31
C PRO A 50 5.41 -10.99 -5.89
N LYS A 51 4.96 -10.24 -4.86
CA LYS A 51 3.52 -10.15 -4.52
C LYS A 51 2.65 -9.58 -5.66
N PHE A 52 3.25 -8.85 -6.60
CA PHE A 52 2.61 -8.30 -7.81
C PHE A 52 2.96 -9.07 -9.08
N ARG A 53 3.56 -10.27 -9.01
CA ARG A 53 3.88 -11.08 -10.20
C ARG A 53 2.66 -11.37 -11.09
N ASN A 54 1.47 -11.45 -10.48
CA ASN A 54 0.19 -11.65 -11.16
C ASN A 54 -0.57 -10.33 -11.40
N ALA A 55 0.10 -9.20 -11.25
CA ALA A 55 -0.44 -7.88 -11.54
C ALA A 55 -0.09 -7.45 -12.96
N SER A 56 -0.88 -6.53 -13.51
CA SER A 56 -0.54 -5.89 -14.78
C SER A 56 0.77 -5.13 -14.69
N PRO A 57 1.71 -5.31 -15.64
CA PRO A 57 2.86 -4.45 -15.70
C PRO A 57 2.42 -3.03 -16.07
N VAL A 58 3.08 -2.02 -15.51
CA VAL A 58 2.85 -0.63 -15.88
C VAL A 58 3.76 -0.28 -17.06
N TYR A 59 3.17 0.31 -18.10
CA TYR A 59 3.88 0.69 -19.31
C TYR A 59 4.98 1.71 -19.02
N SER A 60 6.15 1.48 -19.62
CA SER A 60 7.28 2.41 -19.65
C SER A 60 7.99 2.32 -21.01
N ASP A 61 8.65 3.39 -21.43
CA ASP A 61 9.35 3.45 -22.74
C ASP A 61 10.48 2.41 -22.85
N LYS A 62 11.05 2.01 -21.71
CA LYS A 62 12.14 1.04 -21.61
C LYS A 62 11.65 -0.42 -21.57
N MET A 63 10.34 -0.65 -21.56
CA MET A 63 9.79 -1.99 -21.40
C MET A 63 10.19 -2.89 -22.57
N PRO A 64 10.74 -4.10 -22.33
CA PRO A 64 11.15 -4.99 -23.41
C PRO A 64 9.94 -5.37 -24.27
N LYS A 65 10.07 -5.13 -25.59
CA LYS A 65 9.10 -5.54 -26.60
C LYS A 65 9.11 -7.06 -26.63
N CYS A 66 7.99 -7.67 -26.17
CA CYS A 66 7.81 -9.10 -25.94
C CYS A 66 8.68 -10.01 -26.82
N SER A 67 9.76 -10.58 -26.26
CA SER A 67 10.37 -11.78 -26.82
C SER A 67 9.48 -12.97 -26.49
N LYS A 68 9.29 -13.84 -27.47
CA LYS A 68 8.41 -15.02 -27.42
C LYS A 68 8.72 -15.92 -26.21
N GLU A 69 7.66 -16.55 -25.72
CA GLU A 69 7.63 -17.61 -24.68
C GLU A 69 7.83 -17.14 -23.23
N VAL A 70 6.80 -16.49 -22.67
CA VAL A 70 6.44 -16.81 -21.28
C VAL A 70 5.86 -18.22 -21.34
N LYS A 71 6.70 -19.25 -21.17
CA LYS A 71 6.20 -20.60 -20.95
C LYS A 71 5.27 -20.53 -19.74
N GLN A 72 4.00 -20.84 -19.98
CA GLN A 72 3.04 -21.21 -18.94
C GLN A 72 3.58 -22.46 -18.25
N GLU A 73 4.48 -22.30 -17.29
CA GLU A 73 4.50 -23.23 -16.17
C GLU A 73 3.33 -22.82 -15.28
N GLU A 74 2.16 -23.42 -15.53
CA GLU A 74 0.99 -23.46 -14.64
C GLU A 74 1.28 -24.25 -13.35
N THR A 75 2.43 -23.99 -12.73
CA THR A 75 2.67 -24.36 -11.36
C THR A 75 2.53 -23.06 -10.58
N GLN A 76 1.61 -22.99 -9.61
CA GLN A 76 1.66 -21.98 -8.56
C GLN A 76 3.06 -22.03 -7.96
N ALA A 77 4.00 -21.25 -8.49
CA ALA A 77 5.35 -21.21 -8.02
C ALA A 77 5.26 -20.65 -6.61
N LYS A 78 5.39 -21.53 -5.62
CA LYS A 78 5.37 -21.14 -4.22
C LYS A 78 6.38 -20.01 -4.06
N PRO A 79 6.06 -18.95 -3.30
CA PRO A 79 7.02 -17.92 -2.99
C PRO A 79 8.31 -18.57 -2.51
N VAL A 80 9.45 -18.18 -3.07
CA VAL A 80 10.73 -18.70 -2.62
C VAL A 80 10.96 -18.16 -1.22
N THR A 81 10.97 -19.04 -0.23
CA THR A 81 11.27 -18.68 1.16
C THR A 81 12.62 -19.25 1.56
N LYS A 82 13.34 -18.51 2.40
CA LYS A 82 14.57 -18.99 3.05
C LYS A 82 14.42 -18.99 4.56
N SER A 83 14.90 -20.07 5.19
CA SER A 83 15.03 -20.12 6.64
C SER A 83 16.15 -19.18 7.06
N ILE A 84 15.81 -18.19 7.89
CA ILE A 84 16.73 -17.21 8.45
C ILE A 84 16.66 -17.27 9.96
N ARG A 85 17.85 -17.28 10.58
CA ARG A 85 18.01 -17.20 12.03
C ARG A 85 17.70 -15.78 12.49
N LEU A 86 16.78 -15.65 13.45
CA LEU A 86 16.43 -14.35 14.02
C LEU A 86 17.64 -13.68 14.68
N SER A 87 17.76 -12.37 14.47
CA SER A 87 18.73 -11.53 15.17
C SER A 87 18.17 -11.03 16.51
N ARG A 88 19.01 -10.35 17.30
CA ARG A 88 18.58 -9.66 18.53
C ARG A 88 17.63 -8.48 18.30
N PHE A 89 17.44 -8.06 17.05
CA PHE A 89 16.60 -6.93 16.65
C PHE A 89 15.30 -7.38 15.95
N ALA A 90 14.92 -8.64 16.10
CA ALA A 90 13.72 -9.16 15.45
C ALA A 90 12.44 -8.54 16.03
N ALA A 91 11.44 -8.36 15.17
CA ALA A 91 10.06 -8.21 15.60
C ALA A 91 9.46 -9.58 15.92
N HIS A 92 8.56 -9.62 16.91
CA HIS A 92 8.03 -10.87 17.45
C HIS A 92 6.50 -10.91 17.46
N ASN A 93 5.94 -12.13 17.46
CA ASN A 93 4.51 -12.37 17.57
C ASN A 93 4.07 -12.51 19.04
N ALA A 94 2.78 -12.80 19.26
CA ALA A 94 2.17 -12.86 20.58
C ALA A 94 2.74 -13.98 21.48
N PHE A 95 3.46 -14.96 20.91
CA PHE A 95 4.03 -16.10 21.64
C PHE A 95 5.46 -15.86 22.14
N HIS A 96 6.03 -14.67 21.90
CA HIS A 96 7.37 -14.35 22.39
C HIS A 96 7.31 -13.85 23.84
N HIS A 97 7.92 -14.62 24.73
CA HIS A 97 8.00 -14.33 26.16
C HIS A 97 9.47 -14.28 26.58
N CYS A 98 9.98 -13.08 26.80
CA CYS A 98 11.31 -12.85 27.37
C CYS A 98 11.20 -11.84 28.50
N GLU A 99 12.19 -11.84 29.41
CA GLU A 99 12.17 -11.00 30.60
C GLU A 99 12.02 -9.50 30.29
N GLN A 100 12.60 -9.07 29.17
CA GLN A 100 12.57 -7.67 28.73
C GLN A 100 11.24 -7.27 28.06
N CYS A 101 10.51 -8.24 27.50
CA CYS A 101 9.25 -8.02 26.80
C CYS A 101 8.00 -8.15 27.69
N HIS A 102 8.11 -8.55 28.96
CA HIS A 102 6.93 -8.74 29.83
C HIS A 102 6.07 -7.46 29.89
N HIS A 103 6.67 -6.29 30.08
CA HIS A 103 5.95 -5.01 30.09
C HIS A 103 5.40 -4.60 28.71
N TYR A 104 5.91 -5.19 27.63
CA TYR A 104 5.49 -4.91 26.27
C TYR A 104 4.35 -5.82 25.81
N CYS A 105 4.29 -7.08 26.28
CA CYS A 105 3.36 -8.10 25.79
C CYS A 105 2.31 -8.58 26.80
N GLU A 106 2.61 -8.64 28.11
CA GLU A 106 1.77 -9.44 29.01
C GLU A 106 0.46 -8.78 29.41
N ALA A 107 -0.63 -9.54 29.26
CA ALA A 107 -1.83 -9.34 30.05
C ALA A 107 -1.46 -9.50 31.52
N VAL A 108 -1.52 -8.41 32.27
CA VAL A 108 -1.42 -8.45 33.73
C VAL A 108 -2.45 -9.47 34.27
N PRO A 109 -2.14 -10.27 35.31
CA PRO A 109 -3.06 -11.26 35.86
C PRO A 109 -4.45 -10.65 36.10
N VAL A 110 -5.50 -11.43 35.84
CA VAL A 110 -6.94 -11.06 35.78
C VAL A 110 -7.45 -10.19 36.95
N THR A 111 -6.71 -10.08 38.05
CA THR A 111 -6.97 -9.20 39.19
C THR A 111 -6.56 -7.73 38.99
N GLN A 112 -5.77 -7.41 37.96
CA GLN A 112 -5.38 -6.05 37.57
C GLN A 112 -5.44 -5.96 36.04
N LEU A 113 -6.62 -5.73 35.45
CA LEU A 113 -6.69 -5.34 34.05
C LEU A 113 -5.70 -4.19 33.81
N SER A 114 -4.80 -4.29 32.82
CA SER A 114 -4.08 -3.12 32.32
C SER A 114 -5.12 -2.02 32.11
N GLU A 115 -5.06 -0.94 32.90
CA GLU A 115 -6.03 0.15 32.85
C GLU A 115 -5.98 0.74 31.43
N CYS A 116 -6.89 0.29 30.58
CA CYS A 116 -6.99 0.69 29.18
C CYS A 116 -8.27 1.50 29.04
N SER A 117 -8.10 2.76 28.67
CA SER A 117 -9.17 3.74 28.51
C SER A 117 -9.66 3.73 27.07
N LEU A 118 -10.98 3.85 26.89
CA LEU A 118 -11.61 4.00 25.58
C LEU A 118 -11.84 5.48 25.32
N HIS A 119 -11.32 5.97 24.20
CA HIS A 119 -11.45 7.34 23.76
C HIS A 119 -12.07 7.42 22.37
N THR A 120 -12.67 8.55 22.06
CA THR A 120 -13.22 8.83 20.73
C THR A 120 -12.42 9.95 20.06
N PHE A 121 -12.15 9.81 18.76
CA PHE A 121 -11.55 10.85 17.93
C PHE A 121 -12.49 11.11 16.75
N THR A 122 -12.89 12.36 16.53
CA THR A 122 -13.83 12.71 15.46
C THR A 122 -13.23 13.71 14.49
N PHE A 123 -13.56 13.56 13.20
CA PHE A 123 -13.20 14.51 12.17
C PHE A 123 -14.14 14.41 10.96
N CYS A 124 -14.24 15.48 10.19
CA CYS A 124 -15.04 15.50 8.96
C CYS A 124 -14.20 15.03 7.76
N SER A 125 -14.59 13.96 7.09
CA SER A 125 -13.94 13.54 5.84
C SER A 125 -14.81 13.92 4.64
N SER A 126 -14.28 14.77 3.76
CA SER A 126 -14.97 15.15 2.53
C SER A 126 -15.20 13.97 1.57
N MET A 127 -14.33 12.96 1.63
CA MET A 127 -14.42 11.76 0.78
C MET A 127 -15.52 10.80 1.23
N LEU A 128 -15.79 10.73 2.54
CA LEU A 128 -16.87 9.93 3.10
C LEU A 128 -18.19 10.72 3.17
N GLY A 129 -18.13 12.05 3.12
CA GLY A 129 -19.32 12.92 3.11
C GLY A 129 -19.99 13.06 4.49
N GLU A 130 -19.34 12.60 5.55
CA GLU A 130 -19.87 12.58 6.92
C GLU A 130 -18.77 12.79 7.97
N GLU A 131 -19.19 13.01 9.21
CA GLU A 131 -18.31 12.99 10.37
C GLU A 131 -17.92 11.55 10.70
N VAL A 132 -16.62 11.29 10.73
CA VAL A 132 -16.07 9.98 11.08
C VAL A 132 -15.74 9.96 12.55
N GLN A 133 -16.23 8.93 13.24
CA GLN A 133 -15.88 8.66 14.63
C GLN A 133 -15.00 7.41 14.72
N LEU A 134 -13.80 7.60 15.24
CA LEU A 134 -12.84 6.54 15.51
C LEU A 134 -12.76 6.24 17.00
N GLN A 135 -12.57 4.97 17.33
CA GLN A 135 -12.42 4.51 18.71
C GLN A 135 -10.96 4.13 18.98
N PHE A 136 -10.40 4.68 20.05
CA PHE A 136 -9.04 4.41 20.52
C PHE A 136 -9.08 3.65 21.85
N PHE A 137 -8.44 2.50 21.90
CA PHE A 137 -8.10 1.83 23.15
C PHE A 137 -6.66 2.17 23.49
N ILE A 138 -6.46 2.96 24.55
CA ILE A 138 -5.15 3.48 24.93
C ILE A 138 -4.77 2.89 26.29
N PRO A 139 -3.67 2.12 26.38
CA PRO A 139 -3.11 1.74 27.67
C PRO A 139 -2.63 2.98 28.44
N LYS A 140 -2.89 3.04 29.75
CA LYS A 140 -2.50 4.19 30.59
C LYS A 140 -1.03 4.61 30.47
N ALA A 141 -0.12 3.63 30.33
CA ALA A 141 1.31 3.88 30.13
C ALA A 141 1.65 4.62 28.82
N LYS A 142 0.70 4.73 27.89
CA LYS A 142 0.86 5.37 26.58
C LYS A 142 0.07 6.68 26.44
N GLU A 143 -0.74 7.07 27.42
CA GLU A 143 -1.55 8.30 27.39
C GLU A 143 -0.69 9.58 27.24
N GLN A 144 0.58 9.54 27.65
CA GLN A 144 1.54 10.64 27.44
C GLN A 144 1.77 10.99 25.95
N HIS A 145 1.39 10.14 25.01
CA HIS A 145 1.48 10.44 23.57
C HIS A 145 0.25 11.19 23.03
N PHE A 146 -0.73 11.49 23.88
CA PHE A 146 -2.04 12.00 23.47
C PHE A 146 -2.46 13.22 24.28
N VAL A 147 -3.32 14.05 23.69
CA VAL A 147 -4.01 15.17 24.32
C VAL A 147 -5.48 14.81 24.43
N PHE A 148 -6.04 14.96 25.63
CA PHE A 148 -7.42 14.62 25.93
C PHE A 148 -8.18 15.87 26.35
N SER A 149 -9.49 15.87 26.09
CA SER A 149 -10.38 16.93 26.56
C SER A 149 -10.43 17.00 28.09
N HIS A 150 -10.97 18.08 28.63
CA HIS A 150 -11.16 18.23 30.08
C HIS A 150 -11.98 17.10 30.72
N GLU A 151 -12.92 16.51 29.98
CA GLU A 151 -13.73 15.37 30.42
C GLU A 151 -12.97 14.02 30.30
N GLY A 152 -11.85 14.00 29.56
CA GLY A 152 -10.95 12.87 29.44
C GLY A 152 -11.45 11.71 28.56
N SER A 153 -12.65 11.80 27.98
CA SER A 153 -13.26 10.77 27.12
C SER A 153 -13.03 11.00 25.61
N HIS A 154 -12.70 12.23 25.24
CA HIS A 154 -12.48 12.64 23.86
C HIS A 154 -11.00 12.91 23.63
N LEU A 155 -10.48 12.32 22.56
CA LEU A 155 -9.10 12.50 22.12
C LEU A 155 -9.03 13.72 21.22
N GLU A 156 -8.32 14.75 21.66
CA GLU A 156 -8.15 15.98 20.89
C GLU A 156 -7.05 15.85 19.84
N SER A 157 -5.96 15.15 20.16
CA SER A 157 -4.84 14.92 19.23
C SER A 157 -3.83 13.90 19.75
N LEU A 158 -3.09 13.33 18.82
CA LEU A 158 -1.85 12.60 19.03
C LEU A 158 -0.71 13.60 18.99
N ARG A 159 0.10 13.66 20.05
CA ARG A 159 1.20 14.63 20.17
C ARG A 159 2.24 14.40 19.07
N LEU A 160 2.54 15.46 18.31
CA LEU A 160 3.59 15.43 17.29
C LEU A 160 4.82 16.21 17.76
N PRO A 161 6.04 15.67 17.59
CA PRO A 161 7.26 16.39 17.93
C PRO A 161 7.55 17.50 16.91
N LEU A 162 8.56 18.32 17.22
CA LEU A 162 9.06 19.31 16.27
C LEU A 162 10.08 18.68 15.31
N VAL A 163 10.18 19.24 14.11
CA VAL A 163 11.20 18.88 13.12
C VAL A 163 12.61 19.03 13.71
N SER A 164 12.82 20.07 14.51
CA SER A 164 14.10 20.37 15.18
C SER A 164 14.42 19.46 16.38
N THR A 165 13.46 18.68 16.89
CA THR A 165 13.69 17.77 18.01
C THR A 165 14.79 16.77 17.66
N LYS A 166 15.81 16.65 18.51
CA LYS A 166 16.90 15.69 18.37
C LYS A 166 17.02 14.92 19.67
N ASP A 167 16.31 13.81 19.75
CA ASP A 167 16.40 12.88 20.85
C ASP A 167 16.84 11.52 20.28
N PRO A 168 18.04 11.03 20.60
CA PRO A 168 18.53 9.73 20.12
C PRO A 168 17.78 8.55 20.76
N ASP A 169 16.96 8.76 21.78
CA ASP A 169 16.24 7.71 22.51
C ASP A 169 14.74 7.65 22.22
N SER A 170 14.24 8.52 21.33
CA SER A 170 12.87 8.47 20.83
C SER A 170 12.80 8.54 19.30
N LEU A 171 11.69 8.03 18.76
CA LEU A 171 11.32 8.22 17.35
C LEU A 171 10.32 9.34 17.22
N LYS A 172 10.38 10.06 16.09
CA LYS A 172 9.43 11.15 15.82
C LYS A 172 8.12 10.65 15.22
N SER A 173 8.22 9.69 14.30
CA SER A 173 7.12 9.28 13.45
C SER A 173 6.29 8.19 14.13
N PRO A 174 4.98 8.39 14.33
CA PRO A 174 4.08 7.33 14.78
C PRO A 174 4.07 6.17 13.77
N ILE A 175 4.13 4.95 14.29
CA ILE A 175 4.06 3.72 13.49
C ILE A 175 2.61 3.23 13.49
N PHE A 176 2.01 3.16 12.31
CA PHE A 176 0.71 2.55 12.08
C PHE A 176 0.88 1.19 11.40
N THR A 177 0.27 0.16 11.98
CA THR A 177 0.21 -1.18 11.40
C THR A 177 -1.24 -1.54 11.09
N PRO A 178 -1.67 -1.53 9.82
CA PRO A 178 -2.99 -2.03 9.45
C PRO A 178 -3.04 -3.54 9.67
N THR A 179 -4.07 -4.02 10.36
CA THR A 179 -4.19 -5.44 10.67
C THR A 179 -4.73 -6.24 9.50
N THR A 180 -4.29 -7.49 9.41
CA THR A 180 -4.70 -8.41 8.35
C THR A 180 -5.30 -9.71 8.89
N GLY A 181 -5.98 -9.66 10.04
CA GLY A 181 -6.54 -10.86 10.69
C GLY A 181 -5.49 -11.83 11.24
N ARG A 182 -4.31 -11.31 11.60
CA ARG A 182 -3.15 -12.08 12.10
C ARG A 182 -2.88 -11.82 13.57
N GLN A 183 -3.90 -11.72 14.41
CA GLN A 183 -3.74 -11.37 15.83
C GLN A 183 -2.70 -12.24 16.58
N GLU A 184 -2.56 -13.52 16.24
CA GLU A 184 -1.62 -14.44 16.91
C GLU A 184 -0.23 -14.43 16.28
N HIS A 185 -0.17 -14.28 14.96
CA HIS A 185 1.03 -14.52 14.17
C HIS A 185 1.72 -13.25 13.67
N GLY A 186 1.01 -12.13 13.64
CA GLY A 186 1.52 -10.82 13.28
C GLY A 186 2.65 -10.39 14.21
N LEU A 187 3.67 -9.76 13.64
CA LEU A 187 4.90 -9.37 14.30
C LEU A 187 4.78 -7.97 14.90
N LEU A 188 3.96 -7.86 15.94
CA LEU A 188 3.57 -6.58 16.54
C LEU A 188 4.38 -6.23 17.79
N ASN A 189 5.20 -7.17 18.30
CA ASN A 189 6.18 -6.85 19.33
C ASN A 189 7.42 -6.25 18.69
N LEU A 190 7.55 -4.91 18.77
CA LEU A 190 8.68 -4.17 18.24
C LEU A 190 9.73 -3.83 19.29
N TYR A 191 9.62 -4.29 20.54
CA TYR A 191 10.53 -3.90 21.64
C TYR A 191 12.01 -4.08 21.27
N HIS A 192 12.37 -5.27 20.78
CA HIS A 192 13.75 -5.59 20.38
C HIS A 192 14.17 -4.89 19.09
N ALA A 193 13.27 -4.78 18.11
CA ALA A 193 13.49 -4.00 16.90
C ALA A 193 13.73 -2.50 17.19
N MET A 194 13.20 -2.03 18.31
CA MET A 194 13.34 -0.66 18.80
C MET A 194 14.47 -0.46 19.80
N GLU A 195 15.20 -1.52 20.16
CA GLU A 195 16.23 -1.47 21.21
C GLU A 195 15.71 -0.90 22.55
N GLY A 196 14.42 -1.09 22.84
CA GLY A 196 13.76 -0.52 24.01
C GLY A 196 13.47 0.98 23.96
N ALA A 197 13.77 1.67 22.84
CA ALA A 197 13.49 3.10 22.69
C ALA A 197 11.98 3.42 22.73
N SER A 198 11.64 4.63 23.19
CA SER A 198 10.25 5.08 23.24
C SER A 198 9.72 5.31 21.83
N HIS A 199 8.53 4.77 21.57
CA HIS A 199 7.87 4.88 20.27
C HIS A 199 6.35 4.77 20.42
N LEU A 200 5.66 5.40 19.48
CA LEU A 200 4.20 5.34 19.34
C LEU A 200 3.86 4.32 18.25
N HIS A 201 3.26 3.19 18.64
CA HIS A 201 2.83 2.13 17.72
C HIS A 201 1.33 1.91 17.88
N ILE A 202 0.59 2.07 16.78
CA ILE A 202 -0.86 2.03 16.72
C ILE A 202 -1.27 0.91 15.77
N LEU A 203 -2.03 -0.05 16.29
CA LEU A 203 -2.62 -1.12 15.51
C LEU A 203 -3.97 -0.66 14.97
N VAL A 204 -4.15 -0.68 13.66
CA VAL A 204 -5.39 -0.25 13.02
C VAL A 204 -6.24 -1.47 12.72
N VAL A 205 -7.24 -1.70 13.56
CA VAL A 205 -8.05 -2.92 13.60
C VAL A 205 -9.44 -2.68 13.02
N LYS A 206 -9.94 -3.66 12.27
CA LYS A 206 -11.36 -3.72 11.93
C LYS A 206 -12.19 -3.97 13.20
N GLN A 207 -13.41 -3.45 13.25
CA GLN A 207 -14.26 -3.59 14.43
C GLN A 207 -14.51 -5.05 14.81
N LEU A 208 -14.74 -5.93 13.83
CA LEU A 208 -14.94 -7.37 14.08
C LEU A 208 -13.69 -8.07 14.63
N GLU A 209 -12.50 -7.55 14.34
CA GLU A 209 -11.22 -8.13 14.77
C GLU A 209 -10.83 -7.63 16.17
N MET A 210 -11.42 -6.52 16.63
CA MET A 210 -11.05 -5.84 17.88
C MET A 210 -10.97 -6.79 19.09
N PRO A 211 -11.97 -7.66 19.38
CA PRO A 211 -11.90 -8.54 20.56
C PRO A 211 -10.69 -9.48 20.53
N HIS A 212 -10.30 -9.93 19.34
CA HIS A 212 -9.15 -10.81 19.15
C HIS A 212 -7.84 -10.07 19.40
N TYR A 213 -7.69 -8.86 18.86
CA TYR A 213 -6.50 -8.04 19.12
C TYR A 213 -6.40 -7.59 20.58
N ARG A 214 -7.52 -7.26 21.24
CA ARG A 214 -7.56 -6.97 22.68
C ARG A 214 -7.07 -8.14 23.54
N LYS A 215 -7.32 -9.38 23.11
CA LYS A 215 -6.89 -10.60 23.81
C LYS A 215 -5.38 -10.83 23.68
N TYR A 216 -4.83 -10.71 22.46
CA TYR A 216 -3.42 -11.04 22.20
C TYR A 216 -2.46 -9.87 22.41
N TRP A 217 -2.94 -8.63 22.27
CA TRP A 217 -2.14 -7.40 22.35
C TRP A 217 -2.75 -6.36 23.30
N PRO A 218 -2.97 -6.70 24.59
CA PRO A 218 -3.67 -5.85 25.55
C PRO A 218 -2.95 -4.55 25.91
N ASN A 219 -1.63 -4.48 25.68
CA ASN A 219 -0.79 -3.32 25.99
C ASN A 219 -0.45 -2.49 24.73
N HIS A 220 -1.06 -2.78 23.60
CA HIS A 220 -0.93 -2.00 22.37
C HIS A 220 -2.07 -0.99 22.26
N ILE A 221 -1.80 0.12 21.55
CA ILE A 221 -2.86 1.06 21.20
C ILE A 221 -3.64 0.47 20.03
N LEU A 222 -4.95 0.36 20.18
CA LEU A 222 -5.83 -0.08 19.10
C LEU A 222 -6.63 1.12 18.59
N LEU A 223 -6.47 1.43 17.31
CA LEU A 223 -7.37 2.29 16.55
C LEU A 223 -8.40 1.40 15.86
N VAL A 224 -9.66 1.47 16.28
CA VAL A 224 -10.75 0.64 15.74
C VAL A 224 -11.47 1.40 14.64
N LEU A 225 -11.50 0.80 13.45
CA LEU A 225 -12.23 1.34 12.30
C LEU A 225 -13.74 1.09 12.44
N PRO A 226 -14.60 2.00 11.92
CA PRO A 226 -16.05 1.82 11.91
C PRO A 226 -16.52 0.52 11.23
N ALA A 227 -17.73 0.06 11.61
CA ALA A 227 -18.32 -1.19 11.13
C ALA A 227 -18.37 -1.32 9.60
N MET A 228 -18.58 -0.21 8.89
CA MET A 228 -18.62 -0.15 7.42
C MET A 228 -17.33 -0.65 6.75
N PHE A 229 -16.19 -0.62 7.45
CA PHE A 229 -14.90 -1.06 6.91
C PHE A 229 -14.57 -2.53 7.22
N ASN A 230 -15.44 -3.25 7.91
CA ASN A 230 -15.23 -4.65 8.26
C ASN A 230 -14.96 -5.53 7.02
N ASN A 231 -15.71 -5.31 5.94
CA ASN A 231 -15.57 -6.05 4.69
C ASN A 231 -14.68 -5.32 3.67
N ALA A 232 -14.18 -4.12 3.99
CA ALA A 232 -13.35 -3.34 3.08
C ALA A 232 -11.93 -3.92 2.93
N GLY A 233 -11.30 -3.61 1.80
CA GLY A 233 -9.93 -3.99 1.52
C GLY A 233 -8.90 -3.21 2.34
N VAL A 234 -7.63 -3.57 2.20
CA VAL A 234 -6.52 -2.90 2.90
C VAL A 234 -6.35 -1.42 2.47
N GLY A 235 -6.86 -1.04 1.29
CA GLY A 235 -6.91 0.34 0.83
C GLY A 235 -7.68 1.25 1.79
N ALA A 236 -8.79 0.75 2.37
CA ALA A 236 -9.57 1.49 3.35
C ALA A 236 -8.79 1.76 4.65
N ALA A 237 -8.06 0.76 5.17
CA ALA A 237 -7.26 0.96 6.37
C ALA A 237 -6.15 2.00 6.15
N ARG A 238 -5.45 1.96 5.02
CA ARG A 238 -4.43 2.96 4.67
C ARG A 238 -5.02 4.36 4.43
N PHE A 239 -6.19 4.43 3.80
CA PHE A 239 -6.96 5.67 3.67
C PHE A 239 -7.26 6.27 5.04
N MET A 240 -7.83 5.48 5.96
CA MET A 240 -8.18 5.95 7.30
C MET A 240 -6.98 6.39 8.12
N ILE A 241 -5.86 5.66 8.04
CA ILE A 241 -4.60 6.08 8.69
C ILE A 241 -4.17 7.46 8.18
N LYS A 242 -4.16 7.64 6.85
CA LYS A 242 -3.71 8.89 6.23
C LYS A 242 -4.64 10.07 6.55
N GLU A 243 -5.95 9.88 6.45
CA GLU A 243 -6.96 10.90 6.79
C GLU A 243 -6.84 11.34 8.25
N LEU A 244 -6.86 10.38 9.19
CA LEU A 244 -6.64 10.67 10.61
C LEU A 244 -5.34 11.46 10.82
N SER A 245 -4.26 11.01 10.21
CA SER A 245 -2.94 11.62 10.41
C SER A 245 -2.85 13.04 9.86
N TYR A 246 -3.54 13.32 8.74
CA TYR A 246 -3.67 14.67 8.20
C TYR A 246 -4.45 15.58 9.15
N HIS A 247 -5.62 15.14 9.63
CA HIS A 247 -6.40 15.93 10.60
C HIS A 247 -5.63 16.14 11.90
N ASN A 248 -4.94 15.11 12.39
CA ASN A 248 -4.09 15.21 13.57
C ASN A 248 -2.97 16.24 13.40
N LEU A 249 -2.32 16.28 12.23
CA LEU A 249 -1.28 17.27 11.93
C LEU A 249 -1.84 18.69 12.03
N GLU A 250 -3.02 18.94 11.47
CA GLU A 250 -3.64 20.27 11.54
C GLU A 250 -4.05 20.66 12.96
N LEU A 251 -4.55 19.71 13.76
CA LEU A 251 -4.88 19.92 15.17
C LEU A 251 -3.63 20.26 16.00
N GLU A 252 -2.55 19.51 15.83
CA GLU A 252 -1.28 19.79 16.52
C GLU A 252 -0.63 21.09 16.07
N ARG A 253 -0.73 21.44 14.78
CA ARG A 253 -0.30 22.74 14.27
C ARG A 253 -1.05 23.88 14.95
N ASN A 254 -2.38 23.78 15.07
CA ASN A 254 -3.19 24.79 15.76
C ASN A 254 -2.79 24.90 17.23
N ARG A 255 -2.70 23.76 17.95
CA ARG A 255 -2.36 23.72 19.37
C ARG A 255 -0.97 24.28 19.68
N LEU A 256 0.01 24.03 18.82
CA LEU A 256 1.39 24.52 18.99
C LEU A 256 1.56 25.96 18.47
N GLU A 257 0.76 26.40 17.50
CA GLU A 257 0.74 27.79 17.02
C GLU A 257 0.27 28.76 18.12
N GLU A 258 -0.69 28.36 18.95
CA GLU A 258 -1.08 29.10 20.17
C GLU A 258 0.09 29.29 21.16
N GLN A 259 1.12 28.43 21.08
CA GLN A 259 2.33 28.48 21.89
C GLN A 259 3.50 29.20 21.17
N GLY A 260 3.26 29.77 19.99
CA GLY A 260 4.24 30.50 19.19
C GLY A 260 5.13 29.65 18.29
N ILE A 261 4.81 28.35 18.13
CA ILE A 261 5.52 27.46 17.20
C ILE A 261 4.98 27.65 15.78
N LYS A 262 5.85 27.66 14.78
CA LYS A 262 5.40 27.76 13.38
C LYS A 262 4.81 26.44 12.90
N ARG A 263 3.75 26.50 12.10
CA ARG A 263 3.07 25.31 11.56
C ARG A 263 4.01 24.34 10.81
N GLN A 264 5.00 24.86 10.08
CA GLN A 264 5.99 24.03 9.36
C GLN A 264 7.01 23.32 10.27
N ASP A 265 7.10 23.71 11.54
CA ASP A 265 8.04 23.12 12.49
C ASP A 265 7.44 21.86 13.15
N VAL A 266 6.15 21.58 12.96
CA VAL A 266 5.49 20.36 13.45
C VAL A 266 5.80 19.18 12.52
N TRP A 267 6.18 18.04 13.09
CA TRP A 267 6.60 16.86 12.33
C TRP A 267 5.45 16.24 11.51
N PRO A 268 5.54 16.18 10.17
CA PRO A 268 4.42 15.76 9.31
C PRO A 268 4.51 14.30 8.84
N PHE A 269 5.33 13.45 9.48
CA PHE A 269 5.55 12.09 9.02
C PHE A 269 4.91 11.03 9.92
N ILE A 270 4.40 9.99 9.26
CA ILE A 270 4.00 8.73 9.87
C ILE A 270 4.72 7.57 9.19
N VAL A 271 4.82 6.43 9.87
CA VAL A 271 5.30 5.18 9.29
C VAL A 271 4.11 4.24 9.10
N MET A 272 3.88 3.75 7.89
CA MET A 272 2.98 2.62 7.65
C MET A 272 3.82 1.35 7.49
N MET A 273 3.58 0.37 8.35
CA MET A 273 4.35 -0.88 8.38
C MET A 273 3.44 -2.12 8.43
N ASP A 274 3.70 -3.09 7.55
CA ASP A 274 2.99 -4.37 7.50
C ASP A 274 3.32 -5.28 8.69
N ASP A 275 2.33 -6.08 9.11
CA ASP A 275 2.43 -6.97 10.27
C ASP A 275 3.31 -8.21 10.06
N SER A 276 3.93 -8.38 8.88
CA SER A 276 4.89 -9.47 8.61
C SER A 276 6.36 -9.03 8.56
N CYS A 277 6.65 -7.75 8.81
CA CYS A 277 8.02 -7.24 8.88
C CYS A 277 8.78 -7.85 10.07
N VAL A 278 9.90 -8.56 9.83
CA VAL A 278 10.59 -9.32 10.90
C VAL A 278 11.99 -8.82 11.24
N LEU A 279 12.80 -8.46 10.24
CA LEU A 279 14.21 -8.10 10.41
C LEU A 279 14.61 -7.02 9.42
N TRP A 280 15.62 -6.24 9.82
CA TRP A 280 16.22 -5.19 9.01
C TRP A 280 17.71 -5.42 8.86
N ASN A 281 18.23 -5.10 7.68
CA ASN A 281 19.64 -5.23 7.36
C ASN A 281 20.16 -3.96 6.72
N THR A 282 21.47 -3.72 6.87
CA THR A 282 22.19 -2.74 6.09
C THR A 282 23.21 -3.43 5.18
N HIS A 283 23.30 -2.96 3.95
CA HIS A 283 24.28 -3.37 2.95
C HIS A 283 25.34 -2.29 2.86
N GLN A 284 26.58 -2.62 3.25
CA GLN A 284 27.71 -1.70 3.21
C GLN A 284 28.80 -2.26 2.30
N ALA A 285 29.47 -1.38 1.55
CA ALA A 285 30.72 -1.70 0.90
C ALA A 285 31.75 -2.04 1.99
N ALA A 286 32.52 -3.12 1.83
CA ALA A 286 33.60 -3.42 2.75
C ALA A 286 34.61 -2.27 2.75
N ASP A 287 34.80 -1.62 3.89
CA ASP A 287 35.94 -0.72 4.09
C ASP A 287 37.22 -1.51 3.81
N GLY A 288 38.15 -0.91 3.05
CA GLY A 288 39.29 -1.55 2.39
C GLY A 288 40.35 -2.18 3.30
N SER A 289 39.98 -3.08 4.21
CA SER A 289 40.88 -3.92 4.99
C SER A 289 40.70 -5.40 4.64
N GLU A 290 41.61 -5.88 3.80
CA GLU A 290 42.16 -7.25 3.77
C GLU A 290 41.20 -8.46 3.73
N THR A 291 40.18 -8.45 2.86
CA THR A 291 39.65 -9.71 2.30
C THR A 291 39.95 -9.77 0.79
N PRO A 292 40.54 -10.86 0.25
CA PRO A 292 40.91 -10.95 -1.16
C PRO A 292 39.70 -10.97 -2.10
N ASP A 293 38.51 -11.23 -1.55
CA ASP A 293 37.24 -11.10 -2.24
C ASP A 293 36.58 -9.80 -1.78
N GLY A 294 36.31 -8.88 -2.73
CA GLY A 294 35.57 -7.63 -2.52
C GLY A 294 34.09 -7.85 -2.16
N SER A 295 33.85 -8.66 -1.12
CA SER A 295 32.56 -9.10 -0.65
C SER A 295 31.88 -8.00 0.15
N SER A 296 30.73 -7.54 -0.32
CA SER A 296 29.85 -6.66 0.43
C SER A 296 29.37 -7.34 1.72
N THR A 297 29.27 -6.60 2.83
CA THR A 297 28.76 -7.18 4.09
C THR A 297 27.31 -6.77 4.32
N LEU A 298 26.45 -7.77 4.50
CA LEU A 298 25.08 -7.58 4.97
C LEU A 298 25.08 -7.77 6.49
N SER A 299 24.78 -6.71 7.24
CA SER A 299 24.72 -6.77 8.70
C SER A 299 23.30 -6.51 9.22
N ASN A 300 22.94 -7.10 10.36
CA ASN A 300 21.65 -6.87 11.00
C ASN A 300 21.65 -5.49 11.69
N VAL A 301 20.56 -4.74 11.50
CA VAL A 301 20.34 -3.44 12.15
C VAL A 301 18.96 -3.42 12.79
N SER A 302 18.77 -2.55 13.77
CA SER A 302 17.48 -2.34 14.39
C SER A 302 16.57 -1.48 13.53
N LEU A 303 15.26 -1.64 13.71
CA LEU A 303 14.27 -0.74 13.14
C LEU A 303 14.46 0.70 13.66
N LYS A 304 14.84 0.86 14.94
CA LYS A 304 15.22 2.17 15.52
C LYS A 304 16.27 2.87 14.64
N THR A 305 17.36 2.19 14.31
CA THR A 305 18.46 2.76 13.51
C THR A 305 17.98 3.15 12.11
N VAL A 306 17.19 2.29 11.47
CA VAL A 306 16.64 2.57 10.13
C VAL A 306 15.75 3.81 10.16
N LEU A 307 14.80 3.88 11.09
CA LEU A 307 13.88 5.01 11.21
C LEU A 307 14.62 6.29 11.56
N GLN A 308 15.51 6.28 12.55
CA GLN A 308 16.31 7.46 12.89
C GLN A 308 17.17 7.94 11.72
N HIS A 309 17.72 7.02 10.93
CA HIS A 309 18.46 7.40 9.72
C HIS A 309 17.56 8.12 8.72
N MET A 310 16.36 7.57 8.44
CA MET A 310 15.41 8.17 7.51
C MET A 310 14.87 9.52 8.01
N GLU A 311 14.49 9.62 9.29
CA GLU A 311 13.99 10.84 9.93
C GLU A 311 15.04 11.97 9.94
N ASN A 312 16.33 11.63 9.99
CA ASN A 312 17.43 12.59 9.95
C ASN A 312 17.90 12.95 8.53
N THR A 313 17.21 12.47 7.49
CA THR A 313 17.54 12.82 6.10
C THR A 313 17.50 14.34 5.91
N PRO A 314 18.56 14.96 5.35
CA PRO A 314 18.57 16.38 5.05
C PRO A 314 17.40 16.77 4.16
N LYS A 315 16.69 17.85 4.52
CA LYS A 315 15.50 18.32 3.80
C LYS A 315 14.42 17.23 3.64
N ILE A 316 14.27 16.33 4.62
CA ILE A 316 13.27 15.25 4.60
C ILE A 316 11.85 15.77 4.26
N SER A 317 11.49 16.97 4.69
CA SER A 317 10.20 17.62 4.40
C SER A 317 9.91 17.85 2.91
N LEU A 318 10.90 17.74 2.01
CA LEU A 318 10.73 17.80 0.56
C LEU A 318 10.45 16.43 -0.08
N TYR A 319 10.61 15.35 0.67
CA TYR A 319 10.24 14.00 0.26
C TYR A 319 8.80 13.73 0.69
N ALA A 320 7.99 13.27 -0.26
CA ALA A 320 6.63 12.86 0.03
C ALA A 320 6.59 11.48 0.66
N MET A 321 7.48 10.58 0.22
CA MET A 321 7.55 9.21 0.73
C MET A 321 8.98 8.69 0.70
N CYS A 322 9.37 8.00 1.76
CA CYS A 322 10.61 7.24 1.83
C CYS A 322 10.33 5.78 2.22
N GLY A 323 11.06 4.83 1.64
CA GLY A 323 10.95 3.42 1.99
C GLY A 323 12.29 2.72 1.84
N ILE A 324 12.30 1.41 2.04
CA ILE A 324 13.52 0.58 1.99
C ILE A 324 13.32 -0.61 1.06
N ARG A 325 14.44 -1.18 0.59
CA ARG A 325 14.42 -2.35 -0.30
C ARG A 325 13.94 -3.60 0.45
N LYS A 326 13.43 -4.60 -0.27
CA LYS A 326 13.19 -5.94 0.28
C LYS A 326 14.47 -6.74 0.37
N TRP A 327 14.53 -7.68 1.30
CA TRP A 327 15.66 -8.57 1.42
C TRP A 327 15.65 -9.60 0.29
N CYS A 328 16.83 -9.82 -0.28
CA CYS A 328 17.13 -10.90 -1.20
C CYS A 328 18.45 -11.55 -0.80
N SER A 329 18.53 -12.86 -0.91
CA SER A 329 19.72 -13.63 -0.64
C SER A 329 20.87 -13.36 -1.61
N GLY A 330 20.56 -12.92 -2.84
CA GLY A 330 21.53 -12.52 -3.85
C GLY A 330 22.33 -11.27 -3.45
N LEU A 331 21.80 -10.45 -2.53
CA LEU A 331 22.44 -9.19 -2.11
C LEU A 331 23.82 -9.39 -1.48
N ALA A 332 24.02 -10.49 -0.76
CA ALA A 332 25.32 -10.78 -0.14
C ALA A 332 26.41 -11.10 -1.18
N ARG A 333 26.03 -11.42 -2.42
CA ARG A 333 26.95 -11.76 -3.51
C ARG A 333 27.16 -10.61 -4.49
N ARG A 334 26.40 -9.51 -4.37
CA ARG A 334 26.42 -8.38 -5.30
C ARG A 334 27.17 -7.20 -4.67
N SER A 335 27.92 -6.46 -5.49
CA SER A 335 28.41 -5.15 -5.07
C SER A 335 27.23 -4.25 -4.69
N PRO A 336 27.39 -3.33 -3.72
CA PRO A 336 26.36 -2.32 -3.45
C PRO A 336 26.02 -1.58 -4.73
N GLY A 337 24.75 -1.66 -5.14
CA GLY A 337 24.22 -0.89 -6.26
C GLY A 337 24.07 0.59 -5.88
N HIS A 338 23.29 1.34 -6.66
CA HIS A 338 22.99 2.73 -6.30
C HIS A 338 22.32 2.80 -4.91
N PRO A 339 22.75 3.71 -4.02
CA PRO A 339 22.26 3.78 -2.63
C PRO A 339 20.78 4.19 -2.54
N PHE A 340 20.27 4.87 -3.57
CA PHE A 340 18.90 5.36 -3.65
C PHE A 340 18.29 5.05 -5.01
N SER A 341 16.98 4.84 -5.04
CA SER A 341 16.21 4.66 -6.28
C SER A 341 14.83 5.30 -6.17
N ARG A 342 14.19 5.57 -7.32
CA ARG A 342 12.80 6.02 -7.39
C ARG A 342 11.95 4.91 -7.98
N CYS A 343 11.15 4.27 -7.16
CA CYS A 343 10.25 3.18 -7.55
C CYS A 343 9.06 3.12 -6.59
N HIS A 344 8.19 2.15 -6.76
CA HIS A 344 7.13 1.87 -5.79
C HIS A 344 7.71 1.51 -4.41
N LEU A 345 7.06 2.02 -3.36
CA LEU A 345 7.38 1.75 -1.97
C LEU A 345 6.28 0.90 -1.35
N HIS A 346 6.66 -0.19 -0.67
CA HIS A 346 5.73 -1.21 -0.19
C HIS A 346 6.04 -1.70 1.23
N ASP A 347 4.99 -2.02 1.98
CA ASP A 347 4.96 -2.60 3.33
C ASP A 347 5.72 -1.85 4.43
N PHE A 348 6.62 -0.93 4.10
CA PHE A 348 7.35 -0.08 5.04
C PHE A 348 7.58 1.28 4.39
N VAL A 349 6.79 2.27 4.79
CA VAL A 349 6.76 3.59 4.17
C VAL A 349 6.73 4.67 5.25
N LEU A 350 7.72 5.56 5.23
CA LEU A 350 7.68 6.85 5.89
C LEU A 350 6.96 7.85 4.98
N LEU A 351 5.75 8.26 5.36
CA LEU A 351 4.84 9.08 4.55
C LEU A 351 4.72 10.49 5.13
N ASN A 352 4.95 11.49 4.29
CA ASN A 352 4.67 12.89 4.57
C ASN A 352 3.19 13.21 4.29
N VAL A 353 2.37 13.36 5.33
CA VAL A 353 0.93 13.57 5.15
C VAL A 353 0.59 14.99 4.67
N ASP A 354 1.49 15.96 4.91
CA ASP A 354 1.34 17.35 4.48
C ASP A 354 1.49 17.50 2.96
N LEU A 355 2.58 16.96 2.41
CA LEU A 355 2.83 16.98 0.96
C LEU A 355 1.83 16.14 0.17
N THR A 356 1.31 15.07 0.78
CA THR A 356 0.38 14.15 0.13
C THR A 356 -1.09 14.46 0.40
N GLN A 357 -1.44 15.61 0.97
CA GLN A 357 -2.82 15.98 1.29
C GLN A 357 -3.81 15.81 0.11
N ASN A 358 -3.36 16.13 -1.11
CA ASN A 358 -4.17 16.08 -2.33
C ASN A 358 -4.15 14.71 -3.04
N VAL A 359 -3.45 13.72 -2.49
CA VAL A 359 -3.37 12.36 -3.03
C VAL A 359 -3.77 11.40 -1.92
N GLN A 360 -4.92 10.73 -2.07
CA GLN A 360 -5.45 9.82 -1.05
C GLN A 360 -5.32 8.36 -1.47
N TYR A 361 -5.12 7.44 -0.54
CA TYR A 361 -5.35 6.02 -0.83
C TYR A 361 -6.81 5.83 -1.27
N ASP A 362 -7.06 4.95 -2.24
CA ASP A 362 -8.44 4.65 -2.63
C ASP A 362 -9.04 3.67 -1.61
N LEU A 363 -10.07 4.13 -0.92
CA LEU A 363 -10.79 3.37 0.10
C LEU A 363 -11.44 2.09 -0.46
N ASN A 364 -11.67 2.02 -1.76
CA ASN A 364 -12.31 0.90 -2.44
C ASN A 364 -11.34 -0.20 -2.87
N ARG A 365 -10.02 -0.03 -2.71
CA ARG A 365 -9.01 -0.97 -3.21
C ARG A 365 -8.84 -2.19 -2.30
N TYR A 366 -8.87 -3.38 -2.90
CA TYR A 366 -8.56 -4.65 -2.23
C TYR A 366 -7.14 -5.13 -2.51
N GLY A 367 -6.63 -4.87 -3.71
CA GLY A 367 -5.25 -5.13 -4.06
C GLY A 367 -4.62 -4.01 -4.87
N CYS A 368 -3.28 -4.02 -4.92
CA CYS A 368 -2.46 -3.05 -5.65
C CYS A 368 -2.69 -1.58 -5.25
N GLU A 369 -3.28 -1.33 -4.09
CA GLU A 369 -3.51 -0.01 -3.51
C GLU A 369 -2.22 0.80 -3.36
N GLU A 370 -1.10 0.13 -3.05
CA GLU A 370 0.21 0.77 -3.00
C GLU A 370 0.67 1.18 -4.40
N VAL A 371 0.53 0.32 -5.42
CA VAL A 371 0.95 0.65 -6.79
C VAL A 371 0.16 1.86 -7.30
N ASP A 372 -1.15 1.83 -7.14
CA ASP A 372 -2.03 2.94 -7.52
C ASP A 372 -1.67 4.24 -6.78
N PHE A 373 -1.47 4.19 -5.46
CA PHE A 373 -1.08 5.35 -4.66
C PHE A 373 0.29 5.92 -5.08
N ASN A 374 1.31 5.06 -5.24
CA ASN A 374 2.65 5.48 -5.64
C ASN A 374 2.65 6.14 -7.04
N LEU A 375 1.88 5.61 -8.00
CA LEU A 375 1.68 6.23 -9.32
C LEU A 375 1.03 7.61 -9.22
N ARG A 376 0.00 7.75 -8.39
CA ARG A 376 -0.69 9.04 -8.15
C ARG A 376 0.22 10.06 -7.48
N VAL A 377 1.04 9.64 -6.50
CA VAL A 377 2.02 10.51 -5.84
C VAL A 377 3.08 10.95 -6.85
N ASN A 378 3.69 10.03 -7.59
CA ASN A 378 4.73 10.35 -8.57
C ASN A 378 4.20 11.27 -9.68
N SER A 379 3.02 10.97 -10.23
CA SER A 379 2.38 11.81 -11.26
C SER A 379 1.95 13.18 -10.73
N SER A 380 1.81 13.36 -9.42
CA SER A 380 1.59 14.68 -8.80
C SER A 380 2.88 15.50 -8.66
N GLY A 381 4.01 15.00 -9.20
CA GLY A 381 5.32 15.66 -9.11
C GLY A 381 5.97 15.54 -7.73
N LEU A 382 5.43 14.69 -6.86
CA LEU A 382 5.94 14.48 -5.51
C LEU A 382 7.10 13.48 -5.52
N LEU A 383 8.04 13.66 -4.59
CA LEU A 383 9.28 12.90 -4.57
C LEU A 383 9.17 11.64 -3.70
N LEU A 384 9.37 10.49 -4.31
CA LEU A 384 9.53 9.20 -3.63
C LEU A 384 11.01 8.83 -3.59
N CYS A 385 11.47 8.17 -2.52
CA CYS A 385 12.85 7.69 -2.41
C CYS A 385 12.93 6.34 -1.70
N ARG A 386 13.49 5.32 -2.38
CA ARG A 386 13.82 4.03 -1.78
C ARG A 386 15.29 4.03 -1.37
N PHE A 387 15.57 3.71 -0.12
CA PHE A 387 16.92 3.50 0.42
C PHE A 387 17.32 2.05 0.14
N ASN A 388 18.27 1.85 -0.77
CA ASN A 388 18.70 0.51 -1.20
C ASN A 388 19.73 -0.10 -0.23
N ASN A 389 20.41 0.74 0.55
CA ASN A 389 21.36 0.32 1.57
C ASN A 389 20.67 -0.30 2.80
N PHE A 390 19.35 -0.16 2.94
CA PHE A 390 18.56 -0.86 3.94
C PHE A 390 17.65 -1.89 3.29
N CYS A 391 17.52 -3.04 3.93
CA CYS A 391 16.71 -4.14 3.46
C CYS A 391 15.76 -4.61 4.56
N LEU A 392 14.52 -4.91 4.20
CA LEU A 392 13.49 -5.47 5.06
C LEU A 392 13.25 -6.95 4.71
N MET A 393 13.35 -7.82 5.71
CA MET A 393 12.87 -9.20 5.60
C MET A 393 11.41 -9.28 6.03
N LYS A 394 10.59 -9.95 5.23
CA LYS A 394 9.20 -10.29 5.57
C LYS A 394 9.09 -11.76 5.90
N LYS A 395 8.52 -12.06 7.06
CA LYS A 395 8.23 -13.43 7.47
C LYS A 395 7.08 -14.00 6.65
N HIS A 396 7.23 -15.23 6.17
CA HIS A 396 6.13 -15.98 5.57
C HIS A 396 5.13 -16.37 6.66
N ILE A 397 3.92 -15.79 6.59
CA ILE A 397 2.79 -16.14 7.46
C ILE A 397 1.71 -16.79 6.58
N SER A 398 1.34 -18.02 6.91
CA SER A 398 0.41 -18.83 6.12
C SER A 398 -1.06 -18.49 6.31
N VAL A 399 -1.40 -17.79 7.39
CA VAL A 399 -2.78 -17.43 7.78
C VAL A 399 -3.02 -15.93 7.70
N GLY A 400 -4.27 -15.51 7.47
CA GLY A 400 -4.63 -14.11 7.33
C GLY A 400 -3.99 -13.45 6.10
N GLY A 401 -4.08 -12.12 6.04
CA GLY A 401 -3.82 -11.36 4.81
C GLY A 401 -5.04 -11.33 3.88
N ASN A 402 -4.82 -10.89 2.64
CA ASN A 402 -5.82 -10.92 1.57
C ASN A 402 -6.16 -12.36 1.08
N LYS A 403 -5.73 -13.41 1.80
CA LYS A 403 -5.79 -14.82 1.35
C LYS A 403 -7.10 -15.54 1.71
N ASP A 404 -7.92 -14.98 2.59
CA ASP A 404 -9.07 -15.68 3.19
C ASP A 404 -10.45 -15.16 2.73
N PHE A 405 -10.51 -14.31 1.70
CA PHE A 405 -11.80 -13.83 1.18
C PHE A 405 -12.47 -14.87 0.28
N VAL A 406 -13.33 -15.71 0.85
CA VAL A 406 -14.05 -16.76 0.12
C VAL A 406 -15.38 -16.22 -0.39
N VAL A 407 -15.51 -16.09 -1.71
CA VAL A 407 -16.78 -15.74 -2.36
C VAL A 407 -17.74 -16.92 -2.25
N LYS A 408 -18.91 -16.69 -1.65
CA LYS A 408 -19.95 -17.72 -1.44
C LYS A 408 -21.29 -17.24 -2.01
N PRO A 409 -22.19 -18.16 -2.43
CA PRO A 409 -23.54 -17.79 -2.81
C PRO A 409 -24.40 -17.52 -1.55
N LYS A 410 -25.26 -16.49 -1.57
CA LYS A 410 -26.01 -16.06 -0.38
C LYS A 410 -27.20 -16.98 0.00
N PHE A 411 -27.80 -17.68 -0.96
CA PHE A 411 -29.11 -18.36 -0.76
C PHE A 411 -29.22 -19.78 -1.32
N VAL A 412 -28.14 -20.58 -1.31
CA VAL A 412 -28.23 -21.97 -1.78
C VAL A 412 -27.91 -22.93 -0.63
N GLU A 413 -28.92 -23.64 -0.12
CA GLU A 413 -28.77 -24.81 0.79
C GLU A 413 -28.04 -26.00 0.13
N ILE A 414 -27.69 -25.87 -1.16
CA ILE A 414 -26.91 -26.86 -1.90
C ILE A 414 -25.44 -26.59 -1.60
N GLU A 415 -24.84 -27.50 -0.83
CA GLU A 415 -23.39 -27.65 -0.61
C GLU A 415 -22.63 -27.97 -1.92
N ASN A 416 -22.76 -27.17 -2.97
CA ASN A 416 -21.85 -27.24 -4.10
C ASN A 416 -20.51 -26.63 -3.66
N LYS A 417 -19.59 -27.49 -3.22
CA LYS A 417 -18.21 -27.15 -2.80
C LYS A 417 -17.30 -26.66 -3.94
N ALA A 418 -17.83 -26.53 -5.16
CA ALA A 418 -17.04 -26.04 -6.29
C ALA A 418 -16.81 -24.52 -6.14
N PRO A 419 -15.57 -24.03 -6.31
CA PRO A 419 -15.29 -22.60 -6.26
C PRO A 419 -16.04 -21.86 -7.37
N ILE A 420 -16.63 -20.71 -7.02
CA ILE A 420 -17.33 -19.84 -7.98
C ILE A 420 -16.29 -19.22 -8.92
N SER A 421 -16.51 -19.38 -10.23
CA SER A 421 -15.62 -18.84 -11.25
C SER A 421 -15.65 -17.31 -11.25
N PRO A 422 -14.51 -16.60 -11.42
CA PRO A 422 -14.49 -15.15 -11.56
C PRO A 422 -15.38 -14.60 -12.67
N THR A 423 -15.69 -15.40 -13.70
CA THR A 423 -16.65 -15.01 -14.76
C THR A 423 -18.08 -14.80 -14.26
N GLN A 424 -18.42 -15.35 -13.09
CA GLN A 424 -19.73 -15.23 -12.44
C GLN A 424 -19.78 -14.05 -11.46
N TYR A 425 -18.69 -13.32 -11.27
CA TYR A 425 -18.64 -12.16 -10.37
C TYR A 425 -19.34 -10.92 -10.96
N VAL A 426 -19.66 -10.98 -12.25
CA VAL A 426 -20.40 -9.95 -12.97
C VAL A 426 -21.53 -10.60 -13.76
N CYS A 427 -22.64 -9.88 -13.91
CA CYS A 427 -23.83 -10.34 -14.61
C CYS A 427 -24.45 -9.20 -15.43
N ALA A 428 -25.40 -9.51 -16.31
CA ALA A 428 -26.20 -8.46 -16.94
C ALA A 428 -27.11 -7.80 -15.88
N PRO A 429 -27.38 -6.48 -15.98
CA PRO A 429 -28.18 -5.74 -14.98
C PRO A 429 -29.54 -6.36 -14.62
N ASP A 430 -30.20 -6.95 -15.62
CA ASP A 430 -31.55 -7.51 -15.48
C ASP A 430 -31.55 -9.05 -15.33
N SER A 431 -30.40 -9.64 -14.98
CA SER A 431 -30.26 -11.11 -14.87
C SER A 431 -30.70 -11.65 -13.51
N GLU A 432 -31.52 -12.70 -13.51
CA GLU A 432 -31.86 -13.48 -12.30
C GLU A 432 -30.74 -14.47 -11.92
N GLN A 433 -29.54 -13.96 -11.61
CA GLN A 433 -28.41 -14.78 -11.17
C GLN A 433 -28.31 -14.89 -9.65
N THR A 434 -27.68 -15.97 -9.18
CA THR A 434 -27.38 -16.18 -7.76
C THR A 434 -26.46 -15.07 -7.24
N LEU A 435 -26.92 -14.35 -6.22
CA LEU A 435 -26.16 -13.28 -5.59
C LEU A 435 -25.02 -13.82 -4.72
N LEU A 436 -23.91 -13.09 -4.73
CA LEU A 436 -22.68 -13.42 -4.05
C LEU A 436 -22.55 -12.63 -2.74
N ASP A 437 -22.14 -13.31 -1.68
CA ASP A 437 -21.83 -12.74 -0.38
C ASP A 437 -20.39 -12.19 -0.38
N ALA A 438 -20.19 -11.11 -1.15
CA ALA A 438 -18.92 -10.44 -1.34
C ALA A 438 -19.13 -8.97 -1.78
N PRO A 439 -18.28 -8.03 -1.34
CA PRO A 439 -18.35 -6.62 -1.75
C PRO A 439 -18.20 -6.43 -3.26
N ALA A 440 -18.93 -5.45 -3.82
CA ALA A 440 -18.93 -5.14 -5.24
C ALA A 440 -17.51 -4.85 -5.78
N GLN A 441 -16.73 -4.07 -5.04
CA GLN A 441 -15.36 -3.69 -5.38
C GLN A 441 -14.43 -4.91 -5.49
N PHE A 442 -14.53 -5.84 -4.54
CA PHE A 442 -13.74 -7.07 -4.53
C PHE A 442 -14.08 -7.96 -5.74
N LEU A 443 -15.38 -8.13 -6.03
CA LEU A 443 -15.86 -8.88 -7.18
C LEU A 443 -15.36 -8.28 -8.50
N LEU A 444 -15.41 -6.95 -8.63
CA LEU A 444 -14.92 -6.23 -9.79
C LEU A 444 -13.41 -6.43 -9.98
N GLU A 445 -12.59 -6.17 -8.96
CA GLU A 445 -11.12 -6.31 -9.06
C GLU A 445 -10.73 -7.75 -9.40
N SER A 446 -11.38 -8.74 -8.78
CA SER A 446 -11.15 -10.16 -9.06
C SER A 446 -11.57 -10.56 -10.47
N PHE A 447 -12.69 -10.01 -10.97
CA PHE A 447 -13.14 -10.18 -12.35
C PHE A 447 -12.15 -9.57 -13.34
N LEU A 448 -11.70 -8.34 -13.11
CA LEU A 448 -10.73 -7.66 -13.98
C LEU A 448 -9.40 -8.44 -14.01
N GLN A 449 -8.89 -8.87 -12.87
CA GLN A 449 -7.65 -9.64 -12.82
C GLN A 449 -7.75 -10.95 -13.61
N SER A 450 -8.90 -11.63 -13.57
CA SER A 450 -9.05 -12.98 -14.15
C SER A 450 -9.60 -12.99 -15.58
N CYS A 451 -10.40 -11.99 -15.95
CA CYS A 451 -11.21 -12.01 -17.18
C CYS A 451 -10.87 -10.87 -18.15
N SER A 452 -9.89 -10.02 -17.86
CA SER A 452 -9.53 -8.89 -18.74
C SER A 452 -9.05 -9.31 -20.13
N HIS A 453 -8.55 -10.53 -20.32
CA HIS A 453 -8.26 -11.07 -21.66
C HIS A 453 -9.50 -11.09 -22.57
N ARG A 454 -10.72 -11.19 -21.98
CA ARG A 454 -12.00 -11.11 -22.71
C ARG A 454 -12.44 -9.67 -22.94
N LEU A 455 -12.17 -8.78 -21.98
CA LEU A 455 -12.51 -7.36 -22.08
C LEU A 455 -11.61 -6.65 -23.10
N PHE A 456 -10.30 -6.85 -23.02
CA PHE A 456 -9.28 -6.17 -23.84
C PHE A 456 -8.49 -7.16 -24.71
N PRO A 457 -9.14 -7.86 -25.66
CA PRO A 457 -8.48 -8.91 -26.45
C PRO A 457 -7.30 -8.41 -27.30
N LYS A 458 -7.30 -7.11 -27.67
CA LYS A 458 -6.19 -6.48 -28.42
C LYS A 458 -4.97 -6.15 -27.56
N ALA A 459 -5.12 -6.18 -26.23
CA ALA A 459 -4.07 -5.86 -25.27
C ALA A 459 -3.28 -7.09 -24.81
N VAL A 460 -3.86 -8.28 -24.98
CA VAL A 460 -3.28 -9.56 -24.53
C VAL A 460 -1.93 -9.77 -25.21
N GLN A 461 -0.88 -9.88 -24.41
CA GLN A 461 0.51 -10.04 -24.85
C GLN A 461 0.99 -8.92 -25.81
N ASN A 462 0.32 -7.77 -25.82
CA ASN A 462 0.62 -6.63 -26.67
C ASN A 462 1.16 -5.45 -25.87
N ARG A 463 2.42 -5.55 -25.42
CA ARG A 463 3.11 -4.50 -24.66
C ARG A 463 3.35 -3.20 -25.46
N SER A 464 3.25 -3.26 -26.78
CA SER A 464 3.42 -2.07 -27.64
C SER A 464 2.17 -1.19 -27.68
N ASN A 465 1.00 -1.75 -27.38
CA ASN A 465 -0.27 -1.04 -27.32
C ASN A 465 -0.94 -1.33 -25.97
N PRO A 466 -0.55 -0.64 -24.89
CA PRO A 466 -1.12 -0.86 -23.57
C PRO A 466 -2.61 -0.45 -23.51
N VAL A 467 -3.28 -0.85 -22.42
CA VAL A 467 -4.58 -0.29 -22.04
C VAL A 467 -4.33 1.03 -21.32
N LEU A 468 -4.94 2.11 -21.78
CA LEU A 468 -4.89 3.40 -21.10
C LEU A 468 -5.81 3.36 -19.88
N SER A 469 -5.27 3.68 -18.70
CA SER A 469 -6.05 3.85 -17.46
C SER A 469 -5.85 5.26 -16.93
N ILE A 470 -6.95 5.96 -16.66
CA ILE A 470 -6.92 7.37 -16.22
C ILE A 470 -7.26 7.47 -14.74
N ASP A 471 -6.46 8.23 -14.01
CA ASP A 471 -6.54 8.55 -12.58
C ASP A 471 -6.42 7.38 -11.62
N SER A 472 -6.66 6.14 -12.06
CA SER A 472 -6.45 4.96 -11.24
C SER A 472 -5.80 3.80 -11.99
N TYR A 473 -4.96 3.07 -11.28
CA TYR A 473 -4.41 1.80 -11.70
C TYR A 473 -5.25 0.64 -11.14
N LEU A 474 -5.68 -0.24 -12.04
CA LEU A 474 -6.40 -1.47 -11.74
C LEU A 474 -5.65 -2.65 -12.35
N ASN A 475 -5.60 -3.76 -11.63
CA ASN A 475 -4.98 -4.98 -12.14
C ASN A 475 -5.85 -5.64 -13.22
N LEU A 476 -5.35 -5.69 -14.45
CA LEU A 476 -5.98 -6.29 -15.62
C LEU A 476 -5.35 -7.63 -16.05
N SER A 477 -4.55 -8.29 -15.18
CA SER A 477 -3.74 -9.50 -15.46
C SER A 477 -2.30 -9.22 -15.95
N PRO A 478 -1.36 -10.16 -15.73
CA PRO A 478 0.04 -10.02 -16.16
C PRO A 478 0.23 -10.01 -17.69
N GLU A 479 -0.78 -10.45 -18.45
CA GLU A 479 -0.73 -10.45 -19.92
C GLU A 479 -1.03 -9.09 -20.54
N ILE A 480 -1.60 -8.16 -19.77
CA ILE A 480 -2.06 -6.85 -20.23
C ILE A 480 -1.27 -5.76 -19.53
N SER A 481 -0.51 -4.98 -20.29
CA SER A 481 0.19 -3.79 -19.78
C SER A 481 -0.76 -2.60 -19.66
N VAL A 482 -0.65 -1.87 -18.56
CA VAL A 482 -1.46 -0.67 -18.27
C VAL A 482 -0.60 0.59 -18.40
N CYS A 483 -1.03 1.55 -19.22
CA CYS A 483 -0.47 2.88 -19.24
C CYS A 483 -1.29 3.79 -18.34
N TYR A 484 -0.69 4.21 -17.23
CA TYR A 484 -1.34 5.10 -16.27
C TYR A 484 -1.16 6.58 -16.67
N ILE A 485 -2.24 7.36 -16.63
CA ILE A 485 -2.23 8.82 -16.82
C ILE A 485 -3.08 9.48 -15.75
N ASN A 486 -2.55 10.55 -15.16
CA ASN A 486 -3.28 11.43 -14.24
C ASN A 486 -3.88 12.61 -15.02
N SER A 487 -5.18 12.85 -14.84
CA SER A 487 -5.95 13.86 -15.57
C SER A 487 -5.73 15.29 -15.05
N ARG A 488 -5.11 15.45 -13.88
CA ARG A 488 -4.99 16.77 -13.22
C ARG A 488 -4.05 17.71 -14.00
N PRO A 489 -4.34 19.02 -14.08
CA PRO A 489 -3.59 19.96 -14.93
C PRO A 489 -2.08 20.08 -14.68
N HIS A 490 -1.64 19.89 -13.43
CA HIS A 490 -0.23 19.98 -13.02
C HIS A 490 0.45 18.62 -12.88
N SER A 491 -0.17 17.56 -13.40
CA SER A 491 0.40 16.23 -13.34
C SER A 491 1.58 16.06 -14.30
N THR A 492 2.57 15.30 -13.86
CA THR A 492 3.71 14.85 -14.64
C THR A 492 3.43 13.44 -15.13
N ASN A 493 2.99 13.32 -16.39
CA ASN A 493 2.69 12.05 -17.02
C ASN A 493 3.83 11.58 -17.91
N LEU A 494 3.88 10.27 -18.17
CA LEU A 494 4.76 9.69 -19.18
C LEU A 494 4.44 10.26 -20.58
N SER A 495 5.46 10.40 -21.42
CA SER A 495 5.27 10.84 -22.80
C SER A 495 4.45 9.80 -23.57
N HIS A 496 3.32 10.21 -24.13
CA HIS A 496 2.44 9.34 -24.93
C HIS A 496 2.58 9.61 -26.44
N GLN A 497 3.60 10.35 -26.86
CA GLN A 497 3.82 10.67 -28.26
C GLN A 497 4.08 9.39 -29.07
N GLY A 498 3.27 9.15 -30.09
CA GLY A 498 3.37 7.96 -30.94
C GLY A 498 2.76 6.69 -30.36
N LEU A 499 2.25 6.72 -29.12
CA LEU A 499 1.52 5.60 -28.54
C LEU A 499 0.14 5.47 -29.16
N VAL A 500 -0.26 4.22 -29.39
CA VAL A 500 -1.60 3.84 -29.77
C VAL A 500 -2.09 2.80 -28.78
N PHE A 501 -3.26 3.00 -28.19
CA PHE A 501 -3.77 2.18 -27.11
C PHE A 501 -4.68 1.08 -27.64
N SER A 502 -4.62 -0.10 -27.00
CA SER A 502 -5.47 -1.24 -27.32
C SER A 502 -6.80 -1.24 -26.56
N GLY A 503 -6.93 -0.35 -25.58
CA GLY A 503 -8.16 -0.11 -24.84
C GLY A 503 -8.09 1.12 -23.93
N LEU A 504 -9.24 1.48 -23.36
CA LEU A 504 -9.42 2.57 -22.41
C LEU A 504 -10.19 2.06 -21.20
N LEU A 505 -9.66 2.28 -20.00
CA LEU A 505 -10.30 1.97 -18.72
C LEU A 505 -10.58 3.27 -17.96
N LEU A 506 -11.86 3.47 -17.65
CA LEU A 506 -12.37 4.62 -16.91
C LEU A 506 -13.06 4.11 -15.64
N TYR A 507 -12.42 4.27 -14.48
CA TYR A 507 -12.94 3.82 -13.20
C TYR A 507 -13.32 5.01 -12.32
N LEU A 508 -14.61 5.13 -11.98
CA LEU A 508 -15.15 6.15 -11.08
C LEU A 508 -14.56 7.55 -11.34
N CYS A 509 -14.54 7.96 -12.61
CA CYS A 509 -13.75 9.10 -13.08
C CYS A 509 -14.06 10.39 -12.33
N ASP A 510 -12.98 11.09 -11.95
CA ASP A 510 -13.05 12.44 -11.43
C ASP A 510 -13.60 13.41 -12.50
N SER A 511 -14.10 14.54 -12.02
CA SER A 511 -14.49 15.73 -12.78
C SER A 511 -13.40 16.26 -13.70
N PHE A 512 -12.11 16.05 -13.36
CA PHE A 512 -10.96 16.48 -14.18
C PHE A 512 -10.79 15.70 -15.48
N VAL A 513 -11.34 14.48 -15.57
CA VAL A 513 -11.37 13.73 -16.83
C VAL A 513 -12.37 14.41 -17.76
N VAL A 514 -11.93 14.96 -18.88
CA VAL A 514 -12.79 15.68 -19.85
C VAL A 514 -12.59 15.15 -21.27
N SER A 515 -13.58 15.31 -22.14
CA SER A 515 -13.51 14.90 -23.56
C SER A 515 -12.23 15.39 -24.25
N GLY A 516 -11.87 16.67 -24.03
CA GLY A 516 -10.65 17.26 -24.62
C GLY A 516 -9.32 16.62 -24.15
N LEU A 517 -9.31 15.92 -23.02
CA LEU A 517 -8.16 15.09 -22.60
C LEU A 517 -8.14 13.78 -23.41
N LEU A 518 -9.28 13.10 -23.52
CA LEU A 518 -9.38 11.81 -24.20
C LEU A 518 -9.03 11.89 -25.68
N LYS A 519 -9.46 12.96 -26.35
CA LYS A 519 -9.17 13.25 -27.77
C LYS A 519 -7.67 13.40 -28.10
N ARG A 520 -6.79 13.46 -27.09
CA ARG A 520 -5.33 13.49 -27.27
C ARG A 520 -4.73 12.11 -27.49
N PHE A 521 -5.45 11.06 -27.13
CA PHE A 521 -4.99 9.68 -27.24
C PHE A 521 -5.48 9.04 -28.53
N ARG A 522 -4.69 8.10 -29.05
CA ARG A 522 -5.02 7.35 -30.26
C ARG A 522 -5.31 5.91 -29.90
N PHE A 523 -6.37 5.34 -30.47
CA PHE A 523 -6.77 3.97 -30.20
C PHE A 523 -6.70 3.12 -31.46
N LEU A 524 -6.42 1.83 -31.27
CA LEU A 524 -6.53 0.86 -32.36
C LEU A 524 -7.99 0.72 -32.78
N LYS A 525 -8.23 0.56 -34.09
CA LYS A 525 -9.57 0.16 -34.56
C LYS A 525 -10.02 -1.13 -33.86
N GLY A 526 -11.21 -1.08 -33.26
CA GLY A 526 -11.78 -2.16 -32.45
C GLY A 526 -11.19 -2.30 -31.04
N ALA A 527 -10.41 -1.33 -30.56
CA ALA A 527 -10.02 -1.21 -29.15
C ALA A 527 -11.26 -1.26 -28.25
N THR A 528 -11.11 -1.74 -27.01
CA THR A 528 -12.21 -1.79 -26.05
C THR A 528 -12.15 -0.61 -25.09
N LEU A 529 -13.27 0.08 -24.91
CA LEU A 529 -13.51 1.00 -23.80
C LEU A 529 -14.25 0.24 -22.69
N CYS A 530 -13.89 0.45 -21.43
CA CYS A 530 -14.62 -0.01 -20.25
C CYS A 530 -14.83 1.17 -19.30
N VAL A 531 -16.08 1.58 -19.09
CA VAL A 531 -16.48 2.64 -18.16
C VAL A 531 -17.15 2.01 -16.96
N ILE A 532 -16.64 2.25 -15.75
CA ILE A 532 -17.12 1.70 -14.49
C ILE A 532 -17.63 2.86 -13.60
N CYS A 533 -18.85 2.75 -13.09
CA CYS A 533 -19.55 3.77 -12.30
C CYS A 533 -20.35 3.15 -11.14
N GLN A 534 -20.76 3.99 -10.17
CA GLN A 534 -21.54 3.57 -9.00
C GLN A 534 -22.98 3.16 -9.33
N ASP A 535 -23.54 3.68 -10.43
CA ASP A 535 -24.91 3.43 -10.85
C ASP A 535 -25.07 3.67 -12.37
N ARG A 536 -26.20 3.20 -12.94
CA ARG A 536 -26.51 3.34 -14.37
C ARG A 536 -26.63 4.79 -14.83
N SER A 537 -27.17 5.68 -13.99
CA SER A 537 -27.34 7.10 -14.32
C SER A 537 -25.99 7.78 -14.44
N SER A 538 -25.10 7.57 -13.46
CA SER A 538 -23.73 8.04 -13.48
C SER A 538 -22.95 7.53 -14.69
N LEU A 539 -23.18 6.28 -15.08
CA LEU A 539 -22.58 5.68 -16.27
C LEU A 539 -23.00 6.39 -17.56
N ARG A 540 -24.32 6.61 -17.75
CA ARG A 540 -24.84 7.33 -18.91
C ARG A 540 -24.40 8.79 -18.94
N GLN A 541 -24.41 9.48 -17.80
CA GLN A 541 -23.91 10.84 -17.68
C GLN A 541 -22.43 10.93 -18.06
N THR A 542 -21.61 9.97 -17.63
CA THR A 542 -20.17 9.93 -17.97
C THR A 542 -19.94 9.77 -19.47
N ILE A 543 -20.70 8.91 -20.14
CA ILE A 543 -20.60 8.70 -21.60
C ILE A 543 -20.88 10.00 -22.36
N VAL A 544 -21.96 10.69 -21.99
CA VAL A 544 -22.36 11.97 -22.61
C VAL A 544 -21.33 13.06 -22.30
N ARG A 545 -20.95 13.20 -21.02
CA ARG A 545 -20.00 14.22 -20.54
C ARG A 545 -18.64 14.12 -21.23
N LEU A 546 -18.22 12.91 -21.56
CA LEU A 546 -16.93 12.63 -22.20
C LEU A 546 -17.03 12.48 -23.73
N GLU A 547 -18.21 12.71 -24.31
CA GLU A 547 -18.46 12.62 -25.76
C GLU A 547 -18.00 11.28 -26.37
N LEU A 548 -18.15 10.17 -25.61
CA LEU A 548 -17.60 8.88 -26.03
C LEU A 548 -18.32 8.29 -27.24
N GLU A 549 -19.58 8.66 -27.48
CA GLU A 549 -20.35 8.16 -28.62
C GLU A 549 -19.82 8.63 -29.99
N ASP A 550 -18.98 9.67 -30.02
CA ASP A 550 -18.34 10.19 -31.24
C ASP A 550 -17.36 9.18 -31.86
N GLU A 551 -16.63 8.44 -31.01
CA GLU A 551 -15.53 7.54 -31.42
C GLU A 551 -15.75 6.08 -31.01
N TRP A 552 -16.73 5.80 -30.14
CA TRP A 552 -16.98 4.48 -29.56
C TRP A 552 -18.41 3.99 -29.84
N GLN A 553 -18.52 2.78 -30.37
CA GLN A 553 -19.78 2.10 -30.58
C GLN A 553 -20.18 1.28 -29.33
N PHE A 554 -21.35 1.58 -28.76
CA PHE A 554 -21.93 0.88 -27.62
C PHE A 554 -23.06 -0.06 -28.03
N ARG A 555 -23.30 -1.11 -27.25
CA ARG A 555 -24.47 -2.00 -27.39
C ARG A 555 -25.08 -2.25 -26.02
N LEU A 556 -26.41 -2.40 -25.97
CA LEU A 556 -27.13 -2.67 -24.72
C LEU A 556 -26.67 -3.96 -24.02
N ARG A 557 -26.29 -4.99 -24.80
CA ARG A 557 -25.81 -6.27 -24.27
C ARG A 557 -24.40 -6.21 -23.65
N ASP A 558 -23.71 -5.08 -23.83
CA ASP A 558 -22.34 -4.88 -23.39
C ASP A 558 -22.29 -4.10 -22.04
N GLU A 559 -23.44 -4.02 -21.35
CA GLU A 559 -23.63 -3.48 -20.00
C GLU A 559 -23.67 -4.61 -18.96
N PHE A 560 -22.99 -4.40 -17.85
CA PHE A 560 -22.80 -5.39 -16.79
C PHE A 560 -22.92 -4.72 -15.42
N GLN A 561 -23.15 -5.52 -14.40
CA GLN A 561 -23.06 -5.15 -12.99
C GLN A 561 -22.33 -6.23 -12.19
N THR A 562 -21.80 -5.88 -11.02
CA THR A 562 -21.26 -6.86 -10.07
C THR A 562 -22.38 -7.71 -9.47
N ALA A 563 -22.12 -8.99 -9.25
CA ALA A 563 -23.11 -9.97 -8.76
C ALA A 563 -23.21 -10.02 -7.22
N ASN A 564 -22.84 -8.94 -6.52
CA ASN A 564 -22.91 -8.86 -5.06
C ASN A 564 -24.37 -8.86 -4.58
N CYS A 565 -24.58 -9.25 -3.32
CA CYS A 565 -25.89 -9.18 -2.70
C CYS A 565 -26.35 -7.73 -2.48
N SER A 566 -27.67 -7.55 -2.35
CA SER A 566 -28.37 -6.25 -2.33
C SER A 566 -28.06 -5.35 -1.13
N GLU A 567 -27.35 -5.84 -0.10
CA GLU A 567 -26.92 -5.01 1.04
C GLU A 567 -25.82 -4.03 0.63
N ASP A 568 -24.99 -4.41 -0.35
CA ASP A 568 -24.03 -3.54 -1.01
C ASP A 568 -24.59 -3.02 -2.35
N ARG A 569 -24.29 -1.77 -2.71
CA ARG A 569 -24.64 -1.25 -4.03
C ARG A 569 -23.74 -1.89 -5.10
N PRO A 570 -24.29 -2.47 -6.17
CA PRO A 570 -23.46 -3.02 -7.24
C PRO A 570 -22.75 -1.91 -8.02
N LEU A 571 -21.60 -2.25 -8.59
CA LEU A 571 -20.90 -1.41 -9.55
C LEU A 571 -21.38 -1.77 -10.96
N TYR A 572 -21.64 -0.75 -11.77
CA TYR A 572 -22.08 -0.89 -13.15
C TYR A 572 -20.93 -0.59 -14.10
N PHE A 573 -20.83 -1.34 -15.19
CA PHE A 573 -19.88 -1.03 -16.24
C PHE A 573 -20.41 -1.30 -17.64
N LEU A 574 -19.97 -0.50 -18.59
CA LEU A 574 -20.35 -0.57 -19.99
C LEU A 574 -19.10 -0.65 -20.84
N THR A 575 -19.12 -1.56 -21.81
CA THR A 575 -18.05 -1.69 -22.78
C THR A 575 -18.44 -1.15 -24.14
N GLY A 576 -17.47 -0.56 -24.84
CA GLY A 576 -17.62 0.01 -26.18
C GLY A 576 -16.47 -0.39 -27.09
N ARG A 577 -16.67 -0.26 -28.41
CA ARG A 577 -15.64 -0.56 -29.43
C ARG A 577 -15.27 0.68 -30.22
N HIS A 578 -13.98 0.96 -30.33
CA HIS A 578 -13.50 2.08 -31.14
C HIS A 578 -13.76 1.84 -32.63
N VAL A 579 -14.29 2.86 -33.33
CA VAL A 579 -14.67 2.81 -34.76
C VAL A 579 -13.46 2.75 -35.70
#